data_AF-A0A3M1CT61-F1
#
_entry.id   AF-A0A3M1CT61-F1
#
_cell.length_a   1.000
_cell.length_b   1.000
_cell.length_c   1.000
_cell.angle_alpha   90.00
_cell.angle_beta   90.00
_cell.angle_gamma   90.00
#
_symmetry.space_group_name_H-M   'P 1'
#
loop_
_entity.id
_entity.type
_entity.pdbx_description
1 polymer ?
#
loop_
_entity_poly.entity_id
_entity_poly.type
_entity_poly.pdbx_seq_one_letter_code
_entity_poly.pdbx_strand_id
1 'polypeptide(L)' 'MMRDRLRLIEQALTAWRPTTPDGHVRGHPAWHDLDPADRVAVHEAAEELRQMEAALDPDGLSTTGHAVLDRIRAEGRR' A
#
# COMPACT_ATOMS: atom_id res chain seq x y z
N MET A 1 1.05 15.54 -19.01
CA MET A 1 1.95 14.61 -19.72
C MET A 1 2.89 13.88 -18.75
N MET A 2 3.95 14.48 -18.17
CA MET A 2 4.82 13.78 -17.18
C MET A 2 4.32 13.88 -15.72
N ARG A 3 3.80 15.05 -15.32
CA ARG A 3 3.34 15.28 -13.94
C ARG A 3 2.10 14.46 -13.58
N ASP A 4 1.21 14.26 -14.55
CA ASP A 4 -0.01 13.46 -14.36
C ASP A 4 0.34 11.98 -14.14
N ARG A 5 1.32 11.47 -14.90
CA ARG A 5 1.89 10.12 -14.71
C ARG A 5 2.46 9.94 -13.30
N LEU A 6 3.36 10.84 -12.88
CA LEU A 6 3.97 10.76 -11.54
C LEU A 6 2.91 10.80 -10.44
N ARG A 7 1.86 11.62 -10.62
CA ARG A 7 0.74 11.68 -9.68
C ARG A 7 -0.03 10.37 -9.61
N LEU A 8 -0.29 9.70 -10.73
CA LEU A 8 -1.00 8.41 -10.73
C LEU A 8 -0.17 7.33 -10.04
N ILE A 9 1.16 7.32 -10.27
CA ILE A 9 2.09 6.41 -9.58
C ILE A 9 2.05 6.67 -8.08
N GLU A 10 2.22 7.93 -7.65
CA GLU A 10 2.16 8.34 -6.24
C GLU A 10 0.82 7.95 -5.58
N GLN A 11 -0.29 8.20 -6.27
CA GLN A 11 -1.62 7.81 -5.80
C GLN A 11 -1.78 6.30 -5.70
N ALA A 12 -1.21 5.51 -6.61
CA ALA A 12 -1.29 4.06 -6.58
C ALA A 12 -0.42 3.43 -5.47
N LEU A 13 0.63 4.14 -5.01
CA LEU A 13 1.53 3.69 -3.94
C LEU A 13 0.91 3.71 -2.54
N THR A 14 -0.13 4.50 -2.29
CA THR A 14 -0.78 4.57 -0.98
C THR A 14 -1.34 3.21 -0.53
N ALA A 15 -1.41 2.98 0.79
CA ALA A 15 -2.12 1.83 1.36
C ALA A 15 -3.66 2.01 1.37
N TRP A 16 -4.16 3.24 1.18
CA TRP A 16 -5.60 3.51 1.18
C TRP A 16 -6.29 2.83 -0.02
N ARG A 17 -7.46 2.25 0.21
CA ARG A 17 -8.29 1.63 -0.81
C ARG A 17 -9.75 2.04 -0.59
N PRO A 18 -10.51 2.37 -1.65
CA PRO A 18 -11.93 2.63 -1.50
C PRO A 18 -12.66 1.36 -1.06
N THR A 19 -13.66 1.53 -0.20
CA THR A 19 -14.53 0.45 0.26
C THR A 19 -15.94 0.62 -0.28
N THR A 20 -16.62 -0.48 -0.55
CA THR A 20 -18.05 -0.48 -0.84
C THR A 20 -18.89 -0.26 0.43
N PRO A 21 -20.19 0.07 0.30
CA PRO A 21 -21.08 0.22 1.47
C PRO A 21 -21.18 -1.03 2.35
N ASP A 22 -21.00 -2.22 1.79
CA ASP A 22 -20.92 -3.52 2.48
C ASP A 22 -19.50 -3.87 2.97
N GLY A 23 -18.54 -2.94 2.84
CA GLY A 23 -17.21 -3.05 3.45
C GLY A 23 -16.16 -3.80 2.62
N HIS A 24 -16.45 -4.18 1.37
CA HIS A 24 -15.46 -4.81 0.51
C HIS A 24 -14.43 -3.80 -0.03
N VAL A 25 -13.16 -4.18 0.04
CA VAL A 25 -12.04 -3.40 -0.47
C VAL A 25 -12.01 -3.47 -1.99
N ARG A 26 -11.86 -2.32 -2.65
CA ARG A 26 -11.65 -2.20 -4.11
C ARG A 26 -10.22 -1.79 -4.44
N GLY A 27 -9.80 -2.05 -5.67
CA GLY A 27 -8.55 -1.51 -6.20
C GLY A 27 -8.53 0.02 -6.17
N HIS A 28 -7.34 0.60 -6.02
CA HIS A 28 -7.19 2.06 -6.10
C HIS A 28 -7.52 2.53 -7.53
N PRO A 29 -8.39 3.54 -7.74
CA PRO A 29 -8.83 3.95 -9.08
C PRO A 29 -7.67 4.30 -10.02
N ALA A 30 -6.65 4.99 -9.51
CA ALA A 30 -5.46 5.36 -10.27
C ALA A 30 -4.75 4.15 -10.92
N TRP A 31 -4.87 2.94 -10.34
CA TRP A 31 -4.29 1.73 -10.91
C TRP A 31 -4.83 1.40 -12.32
N HIS A 32 -6.11 1.69 -12.56
CA HIS A 32 -6.75 1.40 -13.83
C HIS A 32 -6.30 2.33 -14.95
N ASP A 33 -5.84 3.54 -14.60
CA ASP A 33 -5.35 4.54 -15.55
C ASP A 33 -3.85 4.36 -15.88
N LEU A 34 -3.14 3.48 -15.16
CA LEU A 34 -1.73 3.15 -15.44
C LEU A 34 -1.61 2.15 -16.59
N ASP A 35 -0.68 2.44 -17.50
CA ASP A 35 -0.22 1.50 -18.51
C ASP A 35 0.67 0.38 -17.88
N PRO A 36 1.01 -0.68 -18.63
CA PRO A 36 1.83 -1.77 -18.10
C PRO A 36 3.20 -1.34 -17.56
N ALA A 37 3.88 -0.37 -18.18
CA ALA A 37 5.19 0.10 -17.74
C ALA A 37 5.07 0.88 -16.42
N ASP A 38 4.01 1.67 -16.28
CA ASP A 38 3.76 2.44 -15.07
C ASP A 38 3.36 1.57 -13.88
N ARG A 39 2.71 0.43 -14.13
CA ARG A 39 2.44 -0.57 -13.08
C ARG A 39 3.71 -1.22 -12.55
N VAL A 40 4.71 -1.44 -13.41
CA VAL A 40 6.03 -1.91 -12.99
C VAL A 40 6.70 -0.83 -12.15
N ALA A 41 6.66 0.43 -12.58
CA ALA A 41 7.22 1.55 -11.80
C ALA A 41 6.55 1.70 -10.41
N VAL A 42 5.24 1.49 -10.30
CA VAL A 42 4.54 1.45 -8.99
C VAL A 42 5.06 0.31 -8.13
N HIS A 43 5.30 -0.87 -8.71
CA HIS A 43 5.81 -2.00 -7.96
C HIS A 43 7.22 -1.72 -7.41
N GLU A 44 8.13 -1.24 -8.26
CA GLU A 44 9.50 -0.89 -7.87
C GLU A 44 9.51 0.17 -6.76
N ALA A 45 8.75 1.25 -6.93
CA ALA A 45 8.63 2.29 -5.91
C ALA A 45 7.97 1.78 -4.61
N ALA A 46 7.09 0.79 -4.67
CA ALA A 46 6.50 0.17 -3.48
C ALA A 46 7.53 -0.70 -2.73
N GLU A 47 8.46 -1.35 -3.43
CA GLU A 47 9.56 -2.06 -2.78
C GLU A 47 10.49 -1.08 -2.06
N GLU A 48 10.88 0.01 -2.72
CA GLU A 48 11.67 1.08 -2.10
C GLU A 48 11.00 1.64 -0.84
N LEU A 49 9.70 1.95 -0.91
CA LEU A 49 8.94 2.44 0.22
C LEU A 49 8.96 1.46 1.40
N ARG A 50 8.81 0.16 1.15
CA ARG A 50 8.85 -0.86 2.22
C ARG A 50 10.23 -0.98 2.86
N GLN A 51 11.31 -0.81 2.09
CA GLN A 51 12.66 -0.78 2.66
C GLN A 51 12.84 0.44 3.58
N MET A 52 12.29 1.59 3.20
CA MET A 52 12.29 2.79 4.04
C MET A 52 11.46 2.58 5.31
N GLU A 53 10.25 2.02 5.19
CA GLU A 53 9.40 1.69 6.34
C GLU A 53 10.08 0.71 7.30
N ALA A 54 10.69 -0.36 6.77
CA ALA A 54 11.42 -1.33 7.57
C ALA A 54 12.64 -0.73 8.27
N ALA A 55 13.33 0.23 7.65
CA ALA A 55 14.44 0.93 8.29
C ALA A 55 14.02 1.85 9.45
N LEU A 56 12.74 2.26 9.50
CA LEU A 56 12.20 3.15 10.52
C LEU A 56 11.61 2.42 11.74
N ASP A 57 11.45 1.10 11.66
CA ASP A 57 10.89 0.27 12.73
C ASP A 57 11.93 -0.74 13.23
N PRO A 58 12.16 -0.88 14.55
CA PRO A 58 13.16 -1.81 15.09
C PRO A 58 12.96 -3.27 14.68
N ASP A 59 11.72 -3.69 14.46
CA ASP A 59 11.36 -5.05 14.04
C ASP A 59 11.21 -5.16 12.51
N GLY A 60 11.46 -4.08 11.77
CA GLY A 60 11.33 -4.01 10.32
C GLY A 60 9.87 -4.02 9.84
N LEU A 61 8.92 -3.69 10.71
CA LEU A 61 7.49 -3.80 10.43
C LEU A 61 6.87 -2.47 10.01
N SER A 62 5.94 -2.52 9.06
CA SER A 62 5.07 -1.38 8.77
C SER A 62 3.99 -1.22 9.83
N THR A 63 3.32 -0.06 9.85
CA THR A 63 2.14 0.17 10.71
C THR A 63 1.03 -0.87 10.49
N THR A 64 0.89 -1.36 9.25
CA THR A 64 -0.01 -2.48 8.94
C THR A 64 0.49 -3.79 9.53
N GLY A 65 1.80 -4.04 9.49
CA GLY A 65 2.43 -5.20 10.12
C GLY A 65 2.16 -5.25 11.62
N HIS A 66 2.35 -4.14 12.34
CA HIS A 66 2.00 -4.02 13.76
C HIS A 66 0.51 -4.30 14.02
N ALA A 67 -0.38 -3.66 13.25
CA ALA A 67 -1.83 -3.84 13.41
C ALA A 67 -2.29 -5.29 13.22
N VAL A 68 -1.68 -6.02 12.27
CA VAL A 68 -1.96 -7.44 12.05
C VAL A 68 -1.47 -8.29 13.24
N LEU A 69 -0.23 -8.08 13.69
CA LEU A 69 0.32 -8.84 14.82
C LEU A 69 -0.47 -8.60 16.11
N ASP A 70 -0.90 -7.35 16.36
CA ASP A 70 -1.71 -7.02 17.51
C ASP A 70 -3.09 -7.68 17.46
N ARG A 71 -3.69 -7.78 16.27
CA ARG A 71 -4.95 -8.53 16.10
C ARG A 71 -4.78 -10.01 16.39
N ILE A 72 -3.74 -10.65 15.84
CA ILE A 72 -3.46 -12.07 16.09
C ILE A 72 -3.23 -12.32 17.59
N ARG A 73 -2.45 -11.46 18.25
CA ARG A 73 -2.21 -11.53 19.69
C ARG A 73 -3.49 -11.33 20.51
N ALA A 74 -4.42 -10.49 20.04
CA ALA A 74 -5.71 -10.27 20.71
C ALA A 74 -6.65 -11.47 20.59
N GLU A 75 -6.65 -12.16 19.45
CA GLU A 75 -7.45 -13.37 19.23
C GLU A 75 -6.91 -14.57 20.02
N GLY A 76 -5.58 -14.75 20.11
CA GLY A 76 -4.97 -15.82 20.89
C GLY A 76 -5.06 -15.68 22.42
N ARG A 77 -5.57 -14.55 22.94
CA ARG A 77 -5.84 -14.32 24.37
C ARG A 77 -7.28 -14.65 24.79
N ARG A 78 -8.14 -15.06 23.85
CA ARG A 78 -9.51 -15.52 24.12
C ARG A 78 -9.56 -17.04 24.23
#